data_AF-A0A6B3G0U3-F1
#
_entry.id   AF-A0A6B3G0U3-F1
#
_cell.length_a   1.000
_cell.length_b   1.000
_cell.length_c   1.000
_cell.angle_alpha   90.00
_cell.angle_beta   90.00
_cell.angle_gamma   90.00
#
_symmetry.space_group_name_H-M   'P 1'
#
loop_
_entity.id
_entity.type
_entity.pdbx_description
1 polymer ?
#
loop_
_entity_poly.entity_id
_entity_poly.type
_entity_poly.pdbx_seq_one_letter_code
_entity_poly.pdbx_strand_id
1 'polypeptide(L)' 'MSSVIEQSVQARMVASAPRMETLPAMLSYDRQYPFAVRMAF' A
#
# COMPACT_ATOMS: atom_id res chain seq x y z
N MET A 1 -11.23 -10.41 -18.20
CA MET A 1 -11.04 -9.00 -17.81
C MET A 1 -10.55 -8.98 -16.37
N SER A 2 -9.27 -8.69 -16.14
CA SER A 2 -8.76 -8.45 -14.79
C SER A 2 -9.17 -7.04 -14.39
N SER A 3 -10.03 -6.90 -13.38
CA SER A 3 -10.33 -5.60 -12.77
C SER A 3 -9.41 -5.44 -11.57
N VAL A 4 -8.22 -4.91 -11.82
CA VAL A 4 -7.31 -4.51 -10.75
C VAL A 4 -7.77 -3.15 -10.24
N ILE A 5 -7.80 -2.97 -8.91
CA ILE A 5 -7.99 -1.67 -8.28
C ILE A 5 -6.66 -1.25 -7.69
N GLU A 6 -6.14 -0.10 -8.13
CA GLU A 6 -4.90 0.48 -7.62
C GLU A 6 -5.20 1.79 -6.90
N GLN A 7 -4.57 1.98 -5.75
CA GLN A 7 -4.71 3.20 -4.95
C GLN A 7 -3.36 3.65 -4.43
N SER A 8 -2.94 4.85 -4.85
CA SER A 8 -1.79 5.54 -4.27
C SER A 8 -2.17 6.12 -2.90
N VAL A 9 -1.34 5.87 -1.89
CA VAL A 9 -1.50 6.38 -0.52
C VAL A 9 -0.17 6.92 0.00
N GLN A 10 -0.23 7.72 1.06
CA GLN A 10 0.95 8.12 1.82
C GLN A 10 0.97 7.34 3.13
N ALA A 11 2.05 6.60 3.38
CA ALA A 11 2.28 5.86 4.61
C ALA A 11 3.27 6.63 5.50
N ARG A 12 3.19 6.43 6.83
CA ARG A 12 4.14 7.02 7.77
C ARG A 12 4.97 5.92 8.41
N MET A 13 6.27 5.95 8.18
CA MET A 13 7.23 5.08 8.84
C MET A 13 7.49 5.59 10.26
N VAL A 14 7.21 4.75 11.25
CA VAL A 14 7.39 5.07 12.68
C VAL A 14 8.56 4.24 13.19
N ALA A 15 9.72 4.88 13.35
CA ALA A 15 10.90 4.29 13.98
C ALA A 15 11.09 4.83 15.41
N SER A 16 11.86 4.13 16.24
CA SER A 16 12.25 4.63 17.56
C SER A 16 13.16 5.86 17.42
N ALA A 17 12.64 7.03 17.80
CA ALA A 17 13.25 8.38 17.84
C ALA A 17 13.39 9.16 16.50
N PRO A 18 13.41 10.50 16.54
CA PRO A 18 12.27 11.40 16.26
C PRO A 18 11.82 11.45 14.79
N ARG A 19 12.39 10.64 13.90
CA ARG A 19 12.11 10.70 12.47
C ARG A 19 10.83 9.93 12.13
N MET A 20 9.78 10.70 11.91
CA MET A 20 8.59 10.23 11.20
C MET A 20 8.78 10.59 9.72
N GLU A 21 8.94 9.58 8.88
CA GLU A 21 9.07 9.77 7.43
C GLU A 21 7.77 9.39 6.75
N THR A 22 7.29 10.24 5.84
CA THR A 22 6.16 9.93 4.98
C THR A 22 6.69 9.35 3.68
N LEU A 23 6.23 8.15 3.33
CA LEU A 23 6.63 7.42 2.14
C LEU A 23 5.40 7.18 1.26
N PRO A 24 5.53 7.25 -0.08
CA PRO A 24 4.47 6.76 -0.96
C PRO A 24 4.27 5.26 -0.74
N ALA A 25 3.06 4.78 -0.98
CA ALA A 25 2.77 3.36 -1.11
C ALA A 25 1.63 3.15 -2.10
N MET A 26 1.60 1.98 -2.73
CA MET A 26 0.54 1.56 -3.63
C MET A 26 -0.17 0.34 -3.07
N LEU A 27 -1.49 0.46 -2.91
CA LEU A 27 -2.39 -0.65 -2.61
C LEU A 27 -2.93 -1.21 -3.91
N SER A 28 -2.93 -2.53 -4.04
CA SER A 28 -3.46 -3.24 -5.20
C SER A 28 -4.37 -4.38 -4.77
N TYR A 29 -5.58 -4.39 -5.34
CA TYR A 29 -6.52 -5.49 -5.22
C TYR A 29 -6.72 -6.15 -6.58
N ASP A 30 -6.57 -7.47 -6.63
CA ASP A 30 -6.83 -8.30 -7.80
C ASP A 30 -7.84 -9.37 -7.42
N ARG A 31 -8.88 -9.54 -8.24
CA ARG A 31 -9.92 -10.58 -8.05
C ARG A 31 -9.35 -12.01 -8.09
N GLN A 32 -8.17 -12.22 -8.66
CA GLN A 32 -7.45 -13.50 -8.58
C GLN A 32 -7.06 -13.86 -7.14
N TYR A 33 -6.93 -12.86 -6.26
CA TYR A 33 -6.65 -13.01 -4.85
C TYR A 33 -7.75 -12.30 -4.05
N PRO A 34 -8.99 -12.82 -4.06
CA PRO A 34 -10.19 -12.06 -3.69
C PRO A 34 -10.23 -11.62 -2.22
N PHE A 35 -9.38 -12.20 -1.37
CA PHE A 35 -9.26 -11.91 0.06
C PHE A 35 -7.93 -11.22 0.43
N ALA A 36 -7.11 -10.86 -0.55
CA ALA A 36 -5.81 -10.22 -0.32
C ALA A 36 -5.75 -8.82 -0.91
N VAL A 37 -5.08 -7.93 -0.19
CA VAL A 37 -4.63 -6.64 -0.71
C VAL A 37 -3.11 -6.67 -0.66
N ARG A 38 -2.48 -6.39 -1.79
CA ARG A 38 -1.03 -6.26 -1.89
C ARG A 38 -0.67 -4.80 -1.62
N MET A 39 0.45 -4.59 -0.94
CA MET A 39 1.00 -3.27 -0.68
C MET A 39 2.46 -3.26 -1.10
N ALA A 40 2.86 -2.21 -1.80
CA ALA A 40 4.26 -1.88 -2.06
C ALA A 40 4.53 -0.46 -1.55
N PHE A 41 5.66 -0.25 -0.87
CA PHE A 41 6.19 1.07 -0.53
C PHE A 41 7.07 1.57 -1.67
#